data_AF-A0A9D4DFH8-F1
#
_entry.id   AF-A0A9D4DFH8-F1
#
_cell.length_a   1.000
_cell.length_b   1.000
_cell.length_c   1.000
_cell.angle_alpha   90.00
_cell.angle_beta   90.00
_cell.angle_gamma   90.00
#
_symmetry.space_group_name_H-M   'P 1'
#
loop_
_entity.id
_entity.type
_entity.pdbx_description
1 polymer ?
#
loop_
_entity_poly.entity_id
_entity_poly.type
_entity_poly.pdbx_seq_one_letter_code
_entity_poly.pdbx_strand_id
1 'polypeptide(L)'
;MTKHLKQLLQAFPLHQHTAKWQHEQFRVITDNLPKEACVCIHDFSENYGCSEKHELQTTYFQRTEVTIHVSVIHRHSILEHDGVESTEENPVIRQDYLFVVSPDTPVLCPRGPQIS
;
A
#
# COMPACT_ATOMS: atom_id res chain seq x y z
N MET A 1 35.35 13.25 1.09
CA MET A 1 34.30 12.30 0.65
C MET A 1 34.11 11.09 1.58
N THR A 2 35.10 10.70 2.41
CA THR A 2 35.10 9.45 3.18
C THR A 2 34.42 9.47 4.56
N LYS A 3 34.30 10.62 5.25
CA LYS A 3 33.72 10.67 6.61
C LYS A 3 32.20 10.59 6.63
N HIS A 4 31.54 11.31 5.73
CA HIS A 4 30.08 11.34 5.61
C HIS A 4 29.50 9.99 5.17
N LEU A 5 30.12 9.35 4.18
CA LEU A 5 29.73 8.00 3.75
C LEU A 5 29.86 6.97 4.88
N LYS A 6 30.95 7.04 5.66
CA LYS A 6 31.13 6.16 6.83
C LYS A 6 30.04 6.35 7.88
N GLN A 7 29.58 7.58 8.10
CA GLN A 7 28.47 7.86 9.02
C GLN A 7 27.14 7.29 8.50
N LEU A 8 26.84 7.45 7.21
CA LEU A 8 25.64 6.86 6.60
C LEU A 8 25.63 5.33 6.69
N LEU A 9 26.80 4.70 6.51
CA LEU A 9 26.94 3.25 6.58
C LEU A 9 26.86 2.67 7.99
N GLN A 10 26.90 3.48 9.06
CA GLN A 10 26.79 2.97 10.43
C GLN A 10 25.42 2.33 10.70
N ALA A 11 24.35 2.87 10.11
CA ALA A 11 23.00 2.34 10.25
C ALA A 11 22.73 1.16 9.30
N PHE A 12 23.52 1.00 8.25
CA PHE A 12 23.27 0.02 7.19
C PHE A 12 23.19 -1.43 7.69
N PRO A 13 24.11 -1.94 8.55
CA PRO A 13 24.01 -3.29 9.08
C PRO A 13 22.71 -3.55 9.85
N LEU A 14 22.24 -2.56 10.62
CA LEU A 14 21.00 -2.66 11.38
C LEU A 14 19.79 -2.70 10.44
N HIS A 15 19.75 -1.83 9.43
CA HIS A 15 18.70 -1.85 8.41
C HIS A 15 18.65 -3.18 7.67
N GLN A 16 19.82 -3.70 7.27
CA GLN A 16 19.89 -4.98 6.57
C GLN A 16 19.44 -6.15 7.45
N HIS A 17 19.85 -6.17 8.73
CA HIS A 17 19.38 -7.16 9.69
C HIS A 17 17.87 -7.09 9.86
N THR A 18 17.33 -5.88 10.07
CA THR A 18 15.90 -5.65 10.28
C THR A 18 15.09 -6.11 9.07
N ALA A 19 15.51 -5.77 7.85
CA ALA A 19 14.84 -6.18 6.63
C ALA A 19 14.83 -7.70 6.46
N LYS A 20 15.96 -8.38 6.73
CA LYS A 20 16.04 -9.84 6.69
C LYS A 20 15.11 -10.48 7.72
N TRP A 21 15.17 -10.00 8.95
CA TRP A 21 14.34 -10.52 10.04
C TRP A 21 12.85 -10.33 9.75
N GLN A 22 12.42 -9.15 9.30
CA GLN A 22 11.04 -8.88 8.91
C GLN A 22 10.58 -9.79 7.78
N HIS A 23 11.42 -10.01 6.77
CA HIS A 23 11.12 -10.94 5.68
C HIS A 23 10.97 -12.39 6.17
N GLU A 24 11.82 -12.82 7.10
CA GLU A 24 11.70 -14.15 7.72
C GLU A 24 10.41 -14.28 8.53
N GLN A 25 10.07 -13.28 9.35
CA GLN A 25 8.81 -13.27 10.10
C GLN A 25 7.60 -13.31 9.16
N PHE A 26 7.63 -12.50 8.10
CA PHE A 26 6.60 -12.49 7.09
C PHE A 26 6.42 -13.88 6.46
N ARG A 27 7.51 -14.53 6.03
CA ARG A 27 7.47 -15.86 5.44
C ARG A 27 6.89 -16.90 6.40
N VAL A 28 7.29 -16.88 7.68
CA VAL A 28 6.75 -17.78 8.70
C VAL A 28 5.24 -17.62 8.84
N ILE A 29 4.73 -16.40 8.82
CA ILE A 29 3.29 -16.13 8.94
C ILE A 29 2.54 -16.56 7.68
N THR A 30 3.07 -16.28 6.49
CA THR A 30 2.41 -16.68 5.23
C THR A 30 2.42 -18.19 5.01
N ASP A 31 3.49 -18.88 5.41
CA ASP A 31 3.61 -20.34 5.29
C ASP A 31 2.68 -21.08 6.28
N ASN A 32 2.33 -20.44 7.40
CA ASN A 32 1.47 -21.00 8.45
C ASN A 32 0.16 -20.21 8.59
N LEU A 33 -0.38 -19.70 7.48
CA LEU A 33 -1.60 -18.92 7.48
C LEU A 33 -2.79 -19.79 7.97
N PRO A 34 -3.61 -19.32 8.91
CA PRO A 34 -4.85 -19.99 9.28
C PRO A 34 -5.93 -19.87 8.20
N LYS A 35 -6.80 -20.90 8.06
CA LYS A 35 -7.82 -21.01 7.00
C LYS A 35 -8.77 -19.80 6.87
N GLU A 36 -9.09 -19.14 7.98
CA GLU A 36 -10.00 -17.99 8.04
C GLU A 36 -9.27 -16.65 8.23
N ALA A 37 -7.95 -16.65 8.09
CA ALA A 37 -7.13 -15.47 8.22
C ALA A 37 -6.53 -15.06 6.86
N CYS A 38 -6.14 -13.79 6.77
CA CYS A 38 -5.37 -13.26 5.65
C CYS A 38 -4.24 -12.37 6.17
N VAL A 39 -3.17 -12.25 5.38
CA VAL A 39 -2.09 -11.29 5.63
C VAL A 39 -2.24 -10.15 4.63
N CYS A 40 -2.48 -8.95 5.14
CA CYS A 40 -2.55 -7.74 4.33
C CYS A 40 -1.27 -6.93 4.47
N ILE A 41 -0.60 -6.67 3.36
CA ILE A 41 0.54 -5.77 3.27
C ILE A 41 0.03 -4.49 2.61
N HIS A 42 -0.06 -3.43 3.40
CA HIS A 42 -0.44 -2.12 2.90
C HIS A 42 0.83 -1.34 2.56
N ASP A 43 0.94 -0.89 1.31
CA ASP A 43 2.00 0.05 0.93
C ASP A 43 1.64 1.47 1.40
N PHE A 44 2.66 2.29 1.63
CA PHE A 44 2.45 3.70 1.93
C PHE A 44 1.79 4.35 0.71
N SER A 45 0.65 4.97 0.96
CA SER A 45 -0.20 5.49 -0.11
C SER A 45 0.42 6.76 -0.66
N GLU A 46 0.55 6.82 -1.97
CA GLU A 46 1.13 7.96 -2.67
C GLU A 46 0.01 8.83 -3.26
N ASN A 47 0.20 10.14 -3.18
CA ASN A 47 -0.73 11.12 -3.77
C ASN A 47 -0.35 11.34 -5.23
N TYR A 48 -1.29 11.06 -6.13
CA TYR A 48 -1.14 11.26 -7.56
C TYR A 48 -1.93 12.48 -8.00
N GLY A 49 -1.26 13.41 -8.70
CA GLY A 49 -1.92 14.53 -9.34
C GLY A 49 -2.60 14.08 -10.63
N CYS A 50 -3.91 14.23 -10.72
CA CYS A 50 -4.67 14.03 -11.94
C CYS A 50 -4.79 15.36 -12.70
N SER A 51 -4.36 15.40 -13.96
CA SER A 51 -4.51 16.55 -14.84
C SER A 51 -5.53 16.22 -15.93
N GLU A 52 -6.66 16.92 -15.96
CA GLU A 52 -7.62 16.79 -17.06
C GLU A 52 -7.07 17.47 -18.32
N LYS A 53 -7.11 16.77 -19.46
CA LYS A 53 -6.58 17.25 -20.75
C LYS A 53 -7.54 18.19 -21.50
N HIS A 54 -8.50 18.82 -20.83
CA HIS A 54 -9.41 19.75 -21.45
C HIS A 54 -9.38 21.11 -20.76
N GLU A 55 -8.95 22.09 -21.56
CA GLU A 55 -8.92 23.54 -21.30
C GLU A 55 -7.70 24.09 -20.53
N LEU A 56 -6.88 24.86 -21.27
CA LEU A 56 -5.65 25.52 -20.84
C LEU A 56 -5.79 26.47 -19.64
N GLN A 57 -7.01 26.86 -19.27
CA GLN A 57 -7.25 27.89 -18.24
C GLN A 57 -7.67 27.29 -16.88
N THR A 58 -8.36 26.16 -16.86
CA THR A 58 -8.76 25.44 -15.63
C THR A 58 -7.63 24.63 -15.01
N THR A 59 -6.65 24.19 -15.81
CA THR A 59 -5.47 23.42 -15.34
C THR A 59 -4.64 24.17 -14.29
N TYR A 60 -4.70 25.50 -14.24
CA TYR A 60 -3.95 26.30 -13.27
C TYR A 60 -4.58 26.30 -11.86
N PHE A 61 -5.88 26.03 -11.74
CA PHE A 61 -6.63 26.16 -10.48
C PHE A 61 -7.26 24.85 -9.98
N GLN A 62 -7.37 23.83 -10.82
CA GLN A 62 -7.93 22.53 -10.47
C GLN A 62 -6.86 21.45 -10.58
N ARG A 63 -6.15 21.20 -9.48
CA ARG A 63 -5.33 20.00 -9.31
C ARG A 63 -6.17 19.00 -8.54
N THR A 64 -6.80 18.06 -9.24
CA THR A 64 -7.47 16.94 -8.59
C THR A 64 -6.39 15.99 -8.10
N GLU A 65 -6.20 15.88 -6.79
CA GLU A 65 -5.29 14.91 -6.19
C GLU A 65 -6.09 13.67 -5.79
N VAL A 66 -5.52 12.49 -6.06
CA VAL A 66 -6.10 11.21 -5.65
C VAL A 66 -5.02 10.42 -4.92
N THR A 67 -5.37 9.86 -3.78
CA THR A 67 -4.50 8.94 -3.06
C THR A 67 -4.77 7.52 -3.57
N ILE A 68 -3.71 6.82 -3.99
CA ILE A 68 -3.80 5.40 -4.35
C ILE A 68 -3.25 4.58 -3.19
N HIS A 69 -4.12 3.78 -2.58
CA HIS A 69 -3.75 2.80 -1.57
C HIS A 69 -3.60 1.43 -2.24
N VAL A 70 -2.39 0.88 -2.24
CA VAL A 70 -2.11 -0.46 -2.76
C VAL A 70 -1.97 -1.43 -1.60
N SER A 71 -2.70 -2.54 -1.66
CA SER A 71 -2.62 -3.60 -0.65
C SER A 71 -2.40 -4.95 -1.33
N VAL A 72 -1.43 -5.71 -0.86
CA VAL A 72 -1.20 -7.10 -1.26
C VAL A 72 -1.80 -8.01 -0.20
N ILE A 73 -2.69 -8.91 -0.59
CA ILE A 73 -3.42 -9.79 0.33
C ILE A 73 -2.97 -11.22 0.07
N HIS A 74 -2.49 -11.90 1.10
CA HIS A 74 -2.24 -13.34 1.09
C HIS A 74 -3.38 -14.05 1.81
N ARG A 75 -4.06 -14.96 1.12
CA ARG A 75 -5.21 -15.70 1.67
C ARG A 75 -5.21 -17.15 1.19
N HIS A 76 -5.99 -17.99 1.86
CA HIS A 76 -6.30 -19.32 1.35
C HIS A 76 -7.08 -19.26 0.03
N SER A 77 -6.79 -20.20 -0.87
CA SER A 77 -7.54 -20.34 -2.11
C SER A 77 -8.98 -20.78 -1.85
N ILE A 78 -9.91 -20.21 -2.61
CA ILE A 78 -11.34 -20.47 -2.52
C ILE A 78 -11.76 -21.17 -3.81
N LEU A 79 -12.45 -22.30 -3.69
CA LEU A 79 -12.83 -23.13 -4.84
C LEU A 79 -13.59 -22.34 -5.91
N GLU A 80 -14.53 -21.49 -5.49
CA GLU A 80 -15.39 -20.69 -6.38
C GLU A 80 -14.63 -19.65 -7.21
N HIS A 81 -13.54 -19.09 -6.66
CA HIS A 81 -12.78 -18.00 -7.29
C HIS A 81 -11.50 -18.50 -7.98
N ASP A 82 -10.79 -19.43 -7.33
CA ASP A 82 -9.44 -19.84 -7.73
C ASP A 82 -9.41 -21.23 -8.39
N GLY A 83 -10.54 -21.94 -8.42
CA GLY A 83 -10.67 -23.29 -8.97
C GLY A 83 -9.98 -24.38 -8.14
N VAL A 84 -9.42 -24.03 -6.99
CA VAL A 84 -8.72 -24.94 -6.07
C VAL A 84 -9.15 -24.61 -4.64
N GLU A 85 -9.58 -25.62 -3.89
CA GLU A 85 -9.90 -25.47 -2.47
C GLU A 85 -8.64 -25.64 -1.62
N SER A 86 -8.44 -24.72 -0.67
CA SER A 86 -7.39 -24.81 0.32
C SER A 86 -7.88 -25.60 1.55
N THR A 87 -7.16 -26.64 1.93
CA THR A 87 -7.47 -27.48 3.12
C THR A 87 -6.40 -27.30 4.20
N GLU A 88 -6.68 -27.74 5.43
CA GLU A 88 -5.69 -27.68 6.53
C GLU A 88 -4.48 -28.59 6.27
N GLU A 89 -4.70 -29.71 5.59
CA GLU A 89 -3.67 -30.70 5.25
C GLU A 89 -2.84 -30.28 4.03
N ASN A 90 -3.42 -29.45 3.14
CA ASN A 90 -2.76 -28.94 1.94
C ASN A 90 -3.11 -27.45 1.74
N PRO A 91 -2.47 -26.55 2.49
CA PRO A 91 -2.74 -25.12 2.39
C PRO A 91 -2.22 -24.60 1.05
N VAL A 92 -3.14 -24.14 0.22
CA VAL A 92 -2.85 -23.39 -1.00
C VAL A 92 -3.08 -21.91 -0.71
N ILE A 93 -1.99 -21.14 -0.67
CA ILE A 93 -2.01 -19.70 -0.43
C ILE A 93 -1.94 -18.95 -1.77
N ARG A 94 -2.80 -17.95 -1.94
CA ARG A 94 -2.87 -17.07 -3.11
C ARG A 94 -2.55 -15.63 -2.71
N GLN A 95 -1.98 -14.90 -3.66
CA GLN A 95 -1.64 -13.51 -3.52
C GLN A 95 -2.52 -12.67 -4.44
N ASP A 96 -3.31 -11.78 -3.86
CA ASP A 96 -4.20 -10.85 -4.54
C ASP A 96 -3.73 -9.40 -4.36
N TYR A 97 -4.19 -8.53 -5.25
CA TYR A 97 -3.88 -7.10 -5.23
C TYR A 97 -5.17 -6.29 -5.14
N LEU A 98 -5.25 -5.44 -4.11
CA LEU A 98 -6.34 -4.51 -3.90
C LEU A 98 -5.83 -3.08 -4.13
N PHE A 99 -6.46 -2.39 -5.07
CA PHE A 99 -6.20 -0.98 -5.36
C PHE A 99 -7.40 -0.16 -4.91
N VAL A 100 -7.20 0.74 -3.96
CA VAL A 100 -8.23 1.69 -3.51
C VAL A 100 -7.82 3.08 -3.94
N VAL A 101 -8.67 3.74 -4.71
CA VAL A 101 -8.47 5.13 -5.14
C VAL A 101 -9.38 6.00 -4.28
N SER A 102 -8.77 6.88 -3.50
CA SER A 102 -9.48 7.85 -2.66
C SER A 102 -9.33 9.24 -3.28
N PRO A 103 -10.42 9.99 -3.50
CA PRO A 103 -10.28 11.39 -3.83
C PRO A 103 -9.73 12.14 -2.62
N ASP A 104 -8.66 12.90 -2.80
CA ASP A 104 -8.23 13.87 -1.79
C ASP A 104 -9.23 15.02 -1.86
N THR A 105 -10.34 14.86 -1.13
CA THR A 105 -11.35 15.91 -1.05
C THR A 105 -10.66 17.08 -0.37
N PRO A 106 -10.47 18.24 -1.03
CA PRO A 106 -10.00 19.40 -0.33
C PRO A 106 -11.03 19.67 0.76
N VAL A 107 -10.60 19.64 2.01
CA VAL A 107 -11.40 20.16 3.12
C VAL A 107 -11.61 21.63 2.76
N LEU A 108 -12.74 21.94 2.13
CA LEU A 108 -13.24 23.29 2.05
C LEU A 108 -13.42 23.67 3.52
N CYS A 109 -12.44 24.36 4.10
CA CYS A 109 -12.65 25.16 5.30
C CYS A 109 -13.98 25.88 5.04
N PRO A 110 -15.03 25.67 5.86
CA PRO A 110 -16.31 26.29 5.63
C PRO A 110 -16.03 27.79 5.52
N ARG A 111 -16.25 28.36 4.33
CA ARG A 111 -16.13 29.80 4.14
C ARG A 111 -17.04 30.40 5.20
N GLY A 112 -16.43 31.14 6.13
CA GLY A 112 -17.17 31.86 7.16
C GLY A 112 -18.34 32.62 6.53
N PRO A 113 -19.44 32.81 7.28
CA PRO A 113 -20.69 33.31 6.72
C PRO A 113 -20.43 34.56 5.88
N GLN A 114 -20.85 34.51 4.62
CA GLN A 114 -20.90 35.71 3.79
C GLN A 114 -21.97 36.62 4.37
N ILE A 115 -21.51 37.64 5.07
CA ILE A 115 -22.34 38.74 5.54
C ILE A 115 -22.84 39.48 4.30
N SER A 116 -24.17 39.50 4.17
CA SER A 116 -24.97 40.23 3.17
C SER A 116 -24.80 41.73 3.26
#